data_AF-A0A7Y0HN85-F1
#
_entry.id   AF-A0A7Y0HN85-F1
#
_cell.length_a   1.000
_cell.length_b   1.000
_cell.length_c   1.000
_cell.angle_alpha   90.00
_cell.angle_beta   90.00
_cell.angle_gamma   90.00
#
_symmetry.space_group_name_H-M   'P 1'
#
loop_
_entity.id
_entity.type
_entity.pdbx_description
1 polymer ?
#
loop_
_entity_poly.entity_id
_entity_poly.type
_entity_poly.pdbx_seq_one_letter_code
_entity_poly.pdbx_strand_id
1 'polypeptide(L)' 'MKLDLNMEEIKSIQALLISRINDLRDKIVDEEDKEEELKEVIRNYKRLVKKIESQI' A
#
# COMPACT_ATOMS: atom_id res chain seq x y z
N MET A 1 16.34 -12.34 2.09
CA MET A 1 16.00 -12.50 3.52
C MET A 1 14.54 -12.93 3.60
N LYS A 2 14.22 -14.03 4.28
CA LYS A 2 12.81 -14.38 4.60
C LYS A 2 12.51 -13.81 5.98
N LEU A 3 11.42 -13.07 6.09
CA LEU A 3 10.92 -12.60 7.38
C LEU A 3 10.01 -13.69 7.92
N ASP A 4 10.22 -14.09 9.16
CA ASP A 4 9.33 -15.00 9.87
C ASP A 4 8.27 -14.14 10.56
N LEU A 5 7.12 -14.03 9.91
CA LEU A 5 5.98 -13.23 10.38
C LEU A 5 4.80 -14.15 10.58
N ASN A 6 4.09 -13.97 11.68
CA ASN A 6 2.83 -14.64 11.91
C ASN A 6 1.68 -14.00 11.09
N MET A 7 0.56 -14.69 10.99
CA MET A 7 -0.59 -14.25 10.19
C MET A 7 -1.17 -12.90 10.65
N GLU A 8 -1.12 -12.60 11.94
CA GLU A 8 -1.63 -11.33 12.50
C GLU A 8 -0.71 -10.15 12.14
N GLU A 9 0.60 -10.37 12.16
CA GLU A 9 1.61 -9.41 11.70
C GLU A 9 1.45 -9.13 10.19
N ILE A 10 1.23 -10.18 9.39
CA ILE A 10 0.98 -10.04 7.96
C ILE A 10 -0.29 -9.21 7.70
N LYS A 11 -1.39 -9.50 8.40
CA LYS A 11 -2.63 -8.72 8.29
C LYS A 11 -2.45 -7.28 8.73
N SER A 12 -1.67 -7.04 9.78
CA SER A 12 -1.36 -5.70 10.27
C SER A 12 -0.59 -4.89 9.22
N ILE A 13 0.41 -5.50 8.57
CA ILE A 13 1.13 -4.87 7.45
C ILE A 13 0.17 -4.57 6.29
N GLN A 14 -0.69 -5.52 5.91
CA GLN A 14 -1.66 -5.31 4.83
C GLN A 14 -2.60 -4.12 5.15
N ALA A 15 -3.10 -4.03 6.38
CA ALA A 15 -3.94 -2.92 6.84
C ALA A 15 -3.21 -1.57 6.77
N LEU A 16 -1.95 -1.52 7.18
CA LEU A 16 -1.12 -0.31 7.09
C LEU A 16 -0.92 0.14 5.63
N LEU A 17 -0.64 -0.80 4.71
CA LEU A 17 -0.50 -0.48 3.29
C LEU A 17 -1.80 0.06 2.69
N ILE A 18 -2.94 -0.54 3.05
CA ILE A 18 -4.27 -0.08 2.60
C ILE A 18 -4.59 1.31 3.15
N SER A 19 -4.35 1.55 4.45
CA SER A 19 -4.53 2.87 5.06
C SER A 19 -3.71 3.92 4.32
N ARG A 20 -2.42 3.62 4.05
CA ARG A 20 -1.55 4.54 3.33
C ARG A 20 -2.02 4.83 1.90
N ILE A 21 -2.56 3.84 1.20
CA ILE A 21 -3.16 4.05 -0.13
C ILE A 21 -4.32 5.06 -0.05
N ASN A 22 -5.15 4.98 0.98
CA ASN A 22 -6.28 5.89 1.15
C ASN A 22 -5.79 7.31 1.47
N ASP A 23 -4.83 7.47 2.39
CA ASP A 23 -4.23 8.78 2.67
C ASP A 23 -3.66 9.44 1.41
N LEU A 24 -3.02 8.66 0.54
CA LEU A 24 -2.44 9.16 -0.70
C LEU A 24 -3.51 9.52 -1.75
N ARG A 25 -4.66 8.83 -1.73
CA ARG A 25 -5.80 9.18 -2.60
C ARG A 25 -6.43 10.50 -2.19
N ASP A 26 -6.56 10.74 -0.89
CA ASP A 26 -7.11 11.98 -0.39
C ASP A 26 -6.21 13.16 -0.79
N LYS A 27 -4.89 12.97 -0.70
CA LYS A 27 -3.90 13.99 -1.16
C LYS A 27 -3.92 14.28 -2.65
N ILE A 28 -4.31 13.32 -3.50
CA ILE A 28 -4.44 13.57 -4.95
C ILE A 28 -5.51 14.64 -5.21
N VAL A 29 -6.57 14.66 -4.40
CA VAL A 29 -7.65 15.66 -4.55
C VAL A 29 -7.12 17.06 -4.25
N ASP A 30 -6.13 17.18 -3.36
CA ASP A 30 -5.58 18.46 -2.90
C ASP A 30 -4.33 18.93 -3.68
N GLU A 31 -3.58 18.01 -4.31
CA GLU A 31 -2.28 18.29 -4.98
C GLU A 31 -2.27 17.84 -6.46
N GLU A 32 -3.03 18.55 -7.32
CA GLU A 32 -3.19 18.25 -8.76
C GLU A 32 -1.83 18.17 -9.50
N ASP A 33 -0.88 19.03 -9.14
CA ASP A 33 0.47 19.10 -9.72
C ASP A 33 1.29 17.81 -9.52
N LYS A 34 0.96 17.02 -8.49
CA LYS A 34 1.68 15.79 -8.10
C LYS A 34 0.84 14.53 -8.30
N GLU A 35 -0.32 14.66 -8.94
CA GLU A 35 -1.28 13.57 -9.11
C GLU A 35 -0.63 12.31 -9.71
N GLU A 36 0.19 12.47 -10.76
CA GLU A 36 0.74 11.32 -11.48
C GLU A 36 1.85 10.59 -10.69
N GLU A 37 2.65 11.33 -9.93
CA GLU A 37 3.62 10.76 -8.99
C GLU A 37 2.90 9.99 -7.86
N LEU A 38 1.87 10.60 -7.28
CA LEU A 38 1.06 9.97 -6.23
C LEU A 38 0.37 8.69 -6.74
N LYS A 39 -0.15 8.70 -7.98
CA LYS A 39 -0.72 7.51 -8.63
C LYS A 39 0.31 6.42 -8.79
N GLU A 40 1.55 6.74 -9.18
CA GLU A 40 2.62 5.75 -9.29
C GLU A 40 2.94 5.11 -7.94
N VAL A 41 3.09 5.91 -6.90
CA VAL A 41 3.32 5.43 -5.53
C VAL A 41 2.17 4.53 -5.07
N ILE A 42 0.91 4.91 -5.29
CA ILE A 42 -0.27 4.09 -4.99
C ILE A 42 -0.24 2.76 -5.76
N ARG A 43 0.13 2.76 -7.04
CA ARG A 43 0.23 1.53 -7.84
C ARG A 43 1.27 0.58 -7.23
N ASN A 44 2.39 1.11 -6.73
CA ASN A 44 3.43 0.31 -6.07
C ASN A 44 2.93 -0.30 -4.75
N TYR A 45 2.24 0.47 -3.89
CA TYR A 45 1.61 -0.08 -2.69
C TYR A 45 0.59 -1.18 -3.01
N LYS A 46 -0.27 -0.99 -4.03
CA LYS A 46 -1.23 -2.01 -4.48
C LYS A 46 -0.54 -3.29 -4.95
N ARG A 47 0.60 -3.19 -5.64
CA ARG A 47 1.41 -4.35 -6.04
C ARG A 47 1.95 -5.11 -4.81
N LEU A 48 2.36 -4.39 -3.75
CA LEU A 48 2.80 -5.02 -2.51
C LEU A 48 1.67 -5.76 -1.81
N VAL A 49 0.49 -5.15 -1.69
CA VAL A 49 -0.70 -5.79 -1.12
C VAL A 49 -1.02 -7.09 -1.87
N LYS A 50 -1.06 -7.07 -3.20
CA LYS A 50 -1.29 -8.28 -4.02
C LYS A 50 -0.23 -9.36 -3.82
N LYS A 51 1.04 -8.98 -3.65
CA LYS A 51 2.13 -9.94 -3.38
C LYS A 51 1.97 -10.60 -2.02
N ILE A 52 1.50 -9.86 -1.01
CA ILE A 52 1.19 -10.41 0.32
C ILE A 52 0.02 -11.38 0.20
N GLU A 53 -1.07 -10.96 -0.45
CA GLU A 53 -2.26 -11.81 -0.67
C GLU A 53 -1.95 -13.10 -1.43
N SER A 54 -1.00 -13.10 -2.37
CA SER A 54 -0.60 -14.32 -3.09
C SER A 54 0.27 -15.29 -2.29
N GLN A 55 0.76 -14.86 -1.13
CA GLN A 55 1.63 -15.66 -0.25
C GLN A 55 0.87 -16.24 0.95
N ILE A 56 -0.38 -15.83 1.15
CA ILE A 56 -1.33 -16.35 2.16
C ILE A 56 -2.18 -17.43 1.51
#